data_AF-A0A109W8T9-F1
#
_entry.id   AF-A0A109W8T9-F1
#
_cell.length_a   1.000
_cell.length_b   1.000
_cell.length_c   1.000
_cell.angle_alpha   90.00
_cell.angle_beta   90.00
_cell.angle_gamma   90.00
#
_symmetry.space_group_name_H-M   'P 1'
#
loop_
_entity.id
_entity.type
_entity.pdbx_description
1 polymer ?
#
loop_
_entity_poly.entity_id
_entity_poly.type
_entity_poly.pdbx_seq_one_letter_code
_entity_poly.pdbx_strand_id
1 'polypeptide(L)'
;MNPYLQEYITRTREYHAKDGNSSSVTALYDLADELAKSEDLDAKKVLVDFYEQLGLYTSAYSLFTEILDKSDRKQIKKLSRLQEMSQSHGDRFALPRPLRKEEKKQRQKLLQSLPHFIYHPDPLATGSFVEGEAKLCPSCGKESNVYYALIPYSIENIEYLCPMCIANGQAAKKFDAEFIQDAEWQGELDPEKNQLLFCQTPGYSSWQGEYWLSCCQDYCAYLGTVGTRELKDMGIAEQVLADYEAREEYQEVEDYLIKDGPICGYLFRCLHCQKYQIWVDAD
;
A
#
# COMPACT_ATOMS: atom_id res chain seq x y z
N MET A 1 16.88 31.96 11.16
CA MET A 1 16.05 30.76 10.93
C MET A 1 16.87 29.58 11.43
N ASN A 2 16.31 28.73 12.30
CA ASN A 2 16.98 27.55 12.84
C ASN A 2 17.51 26.67 11.68
N PRO A 3 18.79 26.21 11.69
CA PRO A 3 19.36 25.39 10.63
C PRO A 3 18.53 24.14 10.31
N TYR A 4 17.98 23.45 11.31
CA TYR A 4 17.10 22.28 11.11
C TYR A 4 15.84 22.65 10.31
N LEU A 5 15.26 23.81 10.61
CA LEU A 5 14.09 24.31 9.90
C LEU A 5 14.43 24.72 8.46
N GLN A 6 15.64 25.22 8.19
CA GLN A 6 16.08 25.53 6.82
C GLN A 6 16.20 24.27 5.97
N GLU A 7 16.79 23.22 6.54
CA GLU A 7 16.94 21.94 5.85
C GLU A 7 15.58 21.27 5.61
N TYR A 8 14.69 21.26 6.62
CA TYR A 8 13.30 20.81 6.46
C TYR A 8 12.60 21.48 5.28
N ILE A 9 12.60 22.82 5.24
CA ILE A 9 11.97 23.59 4.15
C ILE A 9 12.59 23.22 2.79
N THR A 10 13.90 23.02 2.75
CA THR A 10 14.61 22.65 1.52
C THR A 10 14.17 21.28 1.04
N ARG A 11 14.15 20.26 1.91
CA ARG A 11 13.72 18.90 1.55
C ARG A 11 12.25 18.83 1.17
N THR A 12 11.37 19.54 1.87
CA THR A 12 9.94 19.60 1.51
C THR A 12 9.73 20.26 0.15
N ARG A 13 10.49 21.32 -0.18
CA ARG A 13 10.46 21.90 -1.53
C ARG A 13 10.96 20.95 -2.59
N GLU A 14 12.05 20.23 -2.34
CA GLU A 14 12.57 19.20 -3.26
C GLU A 14 11.56 18.07 -3.47
N TYR A 15 10.87 17.64 -2.42
CA TYR A 15 9.78 16.67 -2.47
C TYR A 15 8.68 17.14 -3.42
N HIS A 16 8.12 18.33 -3.23
CA HIS A 16 7.08 18.84 -4.12
C HIS A 16 7.59 19.10 -5.55
N ALA A 17 8.80 19.61 -5.71
CA ALA A 17 9.38 19.88 -7.04
C ALA A 17 9.66 18.59 -7.84
N LYS A 18 9.91 17.47 -7.15
CA LYS A 18 10.08 16.14 -7.74
C LYS A 18 8.79 15.33 -7.69
N ASP A 19 7.67 16.01 -7.46
CA ASP A 19 6.34 15.43 -7.37
C ASP A 19 6.29 14.21 -6.44
N GLY A 20 7.04 14.21 -5.34
CA GLY A 20 7.07 13.11 -4.37
C GLY A 20 7.68 11.79 -4.84
N ASN A 21 8.61 11.82 -5.79
CA ASN A 21 9.29 10.61 -6.25
C ASN A 21 10.07 9.89 -5.13
N SER A 22 10.39 8.60 -5.35
CA SER A 22 11.07 7.77 -4.36
C SER A 22 12.36 8.39 -3.79
N SER A 23 13.18 9.06 -4.60
CA SER A 23 14.43 9.66 -4.12
C SER A 23 14.19 10.81 -3.13
N SER A 24 13.13 11.59 -3.37
CA SER A 24 12.77 12.71 -2.50
C SER A 24 12.17 12.24 -1.18
N VAL A 25 11.36 11.18 -1.20
CA VAL A 25 10.81 10.54 0.00
C VAL A 25 11.93 9.93 0.85
N THR A 26 12.90 9.25 0.23
CA THR A 26 14.08 8.76 0.94
C THR A 26 14.82 9.89 1.65
N ALA A 27 15.02 11.04 0.99
CA ALA A 27 15.69 12.18 1.60
C ALA A 27 14.91 12.78 2.79
N LEU A 28 13.57 12.80 2.75
CA LEU A 28 12.75 13.21 3.90
C LEU A 28 12.97 12.27 5.09
N TYR A 29 12.93 10.95 4.85
CA TYR A 29 13.14 9.96 5.90
C TYR A 29 14.56 9.95 6.46
N ASP A 30 15.57 10.13 5.61
CA ASP A 30 16.96 10.17 6.05
C ASP A 30 17.21 11.38 6.97
N LEU A 31 16.63 12.54 6.65
CA LEU A 31 16.68 13.71 7.54
C LEU A 31 15.88 13.48 8.84
N ALA A 32 14.70 12.86 8.76
CA ALA A 32 13.93 12.51 9.96
C ALA A 32 14.74 11.59 10.90
N ASP A 33 15.41 10.57 10.35
CA ASP A 33 16.29 9.65 11.09
C ASP A 33 17.50 10.38 11.70
N GLU A 34 18.04 11.40 11.03
CA GLU A 34 19.12 12.23 11.56
C GLU A 34 18.65 13.11 12.72
N LEU A 35 17.51 13.80 12.56
CA LEU A 35 16.92 14.62 13.61
C LEU A 35 16.54 13.80 14.84
N ALA A 36 16.08 12.56 14.65
CA ALA A 36 15.71 11.65 15.74
C ALA A 36 16.88 11.25 16.65
N LYS A 37 18.12 11.38 16.18
CA LYS A 37 19.34 11.13 16.97
C LYS A 37 19.78 12.33 17.80
N SER A 38 19.18 13.50 17.57
CA SER A 38 19.56 14.75 18.23
C SER A 38 18.81 14.93 19.55
N GLU A 39 19.51 15.37 20.59
CA GLU A 39 18.90 15.82 21.84
C GLU A 39 18.48 17.30 21.81
N ASP A 40 18.81 18.01 20.73
CA ASP A 40 18.46 19.42 20.56
C ASP A 40 16.93 19.60 20.47
N LEU A 41 16.39 20.49 21.31
CA LEU A 41 14.94 20.73 21.39
C LEU A 41 14.36 21.28 20.07
N ASP A 42 15.11 22.11 19.37
CA ASP A 42 14.67 22.68 18.11
C ASP A 42 14.73 21.65 16.98
N ALA A 43 15.66 20.70 17.02
CA ALA A 43 15.64 19.51 16.15
C ALA A 43 14.39 18.65 16.40
N LYS A 44 14.05 18.38 17.68
CA LYS A 44 12.86 17.60 18.04
C LYS A 44 11.55 18.27 17.60
N LYS A 45 11.45 19.61 17.71
CA LYS A 45 10.30 20.35 17.18
C LYS A 45 10.14 20.19 15.67
N VAL A 46 11.22 20.30 14.90
CA VAL A 46 11.21 20.10 13.44
C VAL A 46 10.87 18.64 13.10
N LEU A 47 11.35 17.67 13.89
CA LEU A 47 11.02 16.26 13.69
C LEU A 47 9.52 15.98 13.89
N VAL A 48 8.85 16.64 14.85
CA VAL A 48 7.38 16.55 14.98
C VAL A 48 6.71 17.03 13.69
N ASP A 49 7.13 18.15 13.12
CA ASP A 49 6.57 18.66 11.86
C ASP A 49 6.82 17.68 10.69
N PHE A 50 7.99 17.02 10.66
CA PHE A 50 8.29 15.94 9.72
C PHE A 50 7.34 14.74 9.86
N TYR A 51 7.13 14.26 11.08
CA TYR A 51 6.22 13.15 11.33
C TYR A 51 4.80 13.47 10.90
N GLU A 52 4.33 14.70 11.12
CA GLU A 52 3.04 15.14 10.58
C GLU A 52 3.00 15.14 9.04
N GLN A 53 4.02 15.71 8.39
CA GLN A 53 4.10 15.73 6.92
C GLN A 53 4.14 14.31 6.34
N LEU A 54 4.79 13.38 7.04
CA LEU A 54 4.89 11.97 6.67
C LEU A 54 3.66 11.15 7.05
N GLY A 55 2.63 11.74 7.70
CA GLY A 55 1.45 11.00 8.18
C GLY A 55 1.69 10.07 9.37
N LEU A 56 2.84 10.20 10.04
CA LEU A 56 3.24 9.45 11.23
C LEU A 56 2.68 10.10 12.51
N TYR A 57 1.36 10.16 12.64
CA TYR A 57 0.71 10.91 13.72
C TYR A 57 0.94 10.32 15.12
N THR A 58 1.10 9.01 15.27
CA THR A 58 1.46 8.39 16.56
C THR A 58 2.87 8.78 16.96
N SER A 59 3.81 8.77 16.01
CA SER A 59 5.18 9.21 16.25
C SER A 59 5.24 10.72 16.58
N ALA A 60 4.49 11.54 15.84
CA ALA A 60 4.38 12.99 16.09
C ALA A 60 3.79 13.29 17.48
N TYR A 61 2.67 12.65 17.83
CA TYR A 61 2.00 12.85 19.11
C TYR A 61 2.90 12.44 20.29
N SER A 62 3.53 11.27 20.20
CA SER A 62 4.43 10.76 21.25
C SER A 62 5.58 11.72 21.51
N LEU A 63 6.31 12.11 20.46
CA LEU A 63 7.45 13.03 20.60
C LEU A 63 7.00 14.42 21.07
N PHE A 64 5.88 14.94 20.55
CA PHE A 64 5.38 16.26 20.95
C PHE A 64 4.94 16.30 22.42
N THR A 65 4.42 15.18 22.94
CA THR A 65 4.07 15.02 24.37
C THR A 65 5.28 15.10 25.30
N GLU A 66 6.47 14.72 24.83
CA GLU A 66 7.70 14.79 25.62
C GLU A 66 8.29 16.19 25.68
N ILE A 67 8.14 16.97 24.60
CA ILE A 67 8.83 18.25 24.44
C ILE A 67 7.94 19.49 24.67
N LEU A 68 6.62 19.31 24.85
CA LEU A 68 5.72 20.46 24.93
C LEU A 68 5.99 21.35 26.15
N ASP A 69 5.78 22.66 25.96
CA ASP A 69 5.59 23.60 27.04
C ASP A 69 4.11 23.63 27.44
N LYS A 70 3.80 23.10 28.63
CA LYS A 70 2.44 23.04 29.19
C LYS A 70 1.82 24.41 29.45
N SER A 71 2.60 25.49 29.43
CA SER A 71 2.10 26.86 29.57
C SER A 71 1.71 27.50 28.23
N ASP A 72 2.16 26.94 27.09
CA ASP A 72 1.88 27.47 25.76
C ASP A 72 0.54 26.95 25.22
N ARG A 73 -0.46 27.83 25.21
CA ARG A 73 -1.81 27.53 24.69
C ARG A 73 -1.83 27.09 23.22
N LYS A 74 -0.89 27.54 22.38
CA LYS A 74 -0.81 27.08 20.97
C LYS A 74 -0.31 25.64 20.90
N GLN A 75 0.66 25.27 21.72
CA GLN A 75 1.16 23.91 21.80
C GLN A 75 0.10 22.95 22.35
N ILE A 76 -0.67 23.36 23.35
CA ILE A 76 -1.79 22.55 23.85
C ILE A 76 -2.81 22.26 22.74
N LYS A 77 -3.17 23.26 21.91
CA LYS A 77 -4.07 23.04 20.77
C LYS A 77 -3.48 22.09 19.73
N LYS A 78 -2.19 22.24 19.41
CA LYS A 78 -1.48 21.34 18.50
C LYS A 78 -1.49 19.90 19.04
N LEU A 79 -1.24 19.71 20.34
CA LEU A 79 -1.25 18.41 20.99
C LEU A 79 -2.63 17.74 20.89
N SER A 80 -3.72 18.46 21.15
CA SER A 80 -5.08 17.92 21.01
C SER A 80 -5.37 17.45 19.58
N ARG A 81 -4.98 18.22 18.56
CA ARG A 81 -5.13 17.79 17.16
C ARG A 81 -4.29 16.54 16.86
N LEU A 82 -3.04 16.49 17.31
CA LEU A 82 -2.17 15.32 17.13
C LEU A 82 -2.73 14.07 17.82
N GLN A 83 -3.32 14.23 19.00
CA GLN A 83 -3.99 13.15 19.71
C GLN A 83 -5.15 12.58 18.89
N GLU A 84 -6.02 13.45 18.36
CA GLU A 84 -7.15 13.06 17.52
C GLU A 84 -6.70 12.34 16.25
N MET A 85 -5.69 12.88 15.55
CA MET A 85 -5.11 12.24 14.36
C MET A 85 -4.44 10.90 14.71
N SER A 86 -3.71 10.80 15.83
CA SER A 86 -3.11 9.54 16.27
C SER A 86 -4.14 8.48 16.63
N GLN A 87 -5.32 8.87 17.15
CA GLN A 87 -6.38 7.93 17.51
C GLN A 87 -7.17 7.45 16.28
N SER A 88 -7.43 8.35 15.34
CA SER A 88 -8.21 8.05 14.12
C SER A 88 -7.37 7.37 13.03
N HIS A 89 -6.18 7.90 12.76
CA HIS A 89 -5.30 7.47 11.67
C HIS A 89 -4.12 6.64 12.20
N GLY A 90 -3.55 7.05 13.34
CA GLY A 90 -2.27 6.53 13.80
C GLY A 90 -1.18 6.78 12.75
N ASP A 91 -0.35 5.77 12.50
CA ASP A 91 0.68 5.79 11.44
C ASP A 91 0.23 5.02 10.18
N ARG A 92 -1.06 4.66 10.07
CA ARG A 92 -1.59 3.78 9.01
C ARG A 92 -1.48 4.37 7.61
N PHE A 93 -1.60 5.70 7.50
CA PHE A 93 -1.54 6.45 6.25
C PHE A 93 -0.20 7.16 6.05
N ALA A 94 0.84 6.69 6.75
CA ALA A 94 2.15 7.26 6.61
C ALA A 94 2.67 7.07 5.18
N LEU A 95 3.33 8.10 4.65
CA LEU A 95 3.96 8.06 3.34
C LEU A 95 4.95 6.90 3.29
N PRO A 96 4.78 5.86 2.44
CA PRO A 96 5.59 4.66 2.53
C PRO A 96 7.08 4.94 2.33
N ARG A 97 7.90 4.46 3.27
CA ARG A 97 9.36 4.59 3.17
C ARG A 97 9.89 3.71 2.03
N PRO A 98 10.62 4.28 1.05
CA PRO A 98 11.23 3.47 0.01
C PRO A 98 12.28 2.52 0.57
N LEU A 99 12.23 1.26 0.14
CA LEU A 99 13.19 0.24 0.56
C LEU A 99 14.61 0.58 0.08
N ARG A 100 15.58 0.41 0.97
CA ARG A 100 17.02 0.46 0.66
C ARG A 100 17.40 -0.74 -0.20
N LYS A 101 18.58 -0.66 -0.83
CA LYS A 101 19.07 -1.72 -1.74
C LYS A 101 19.14 -3.10 -1.08
N GLU A 102 19.59 -3.16 0.18
CA GLU A 102 19.69 -4.43 0.90
C GLU A 102 18.31 -4.98 1.30
N GLU A 103 17.39 -4.10 1.71
CA GLU A 103 16.00 -4.48 2.02
C GLU A 103 15.28 -4.99 0.77
N LYS A 104 15.50 -4.36 -0.40
CA LYS A 104 14.99 -4.86 -1.69
C LYS A 104 15.51 -6.26 -2.00
N LYS A 105 16.79 -6.54 -1.76
CA LYS A 105 17.36 -7.88 -1.95
C LYS A 105 16.77 -8.91 -0.97
N GLN A 106 16.56 -8.51 0.29
CA GLN A 106 15.94 -9.37 1.29
C GLN A 106 14.49 -9.69 0.91
N ARG A 107 13.70 -8.68 0.54
CA ARG A 107 12.33 -8.85 0.07
C ARG A 107 12.26 -9.75 -1.16
N GLN A 108 13.18 -9.60 -2.11
CA GLN A 108 13.24 -10.49 -3.28
C GLN A 108 13.53 -11.94 -2.90
N LYS A 109 14.44 -12.19 -1.95
CA LYS A 109 14.70 -13.54 -1.42
C LYS A 109 13.47 -14.11 -0.69
N LEU A 110 12.78 -13.26 0.07
CA LEU A 110 11.55 -13.66 0.75
C LEU A 110 10.47 -14.03 -0.26
N LEU A 111 10.23 -13.20 -1.27
CA LEU A 111 9.27 -13.48 -2.35
C LEU A 111 9.57 -14.83 -3.03
N GLN A 112 10.84 -15.15 -3.28
CA GLN A 112 11.27 -16.44 -3.85
C GLN A 112 11.00 -17.64 -2.94
N SER A 113 10.85 -17.42 -1.63
CA SER A 113 10.51 -18.47 -0.66
C SER A 113 9.00 -18.67 -0.49
N LEU A 114 8.19 -17.72 -0.98
CA LEU A 114 6.74 -17.80 -0.94
C LEU A 114 6.19 -18.59 -2.14
N PRO A 115 4.98 -19.15 -2.04
CA PRO A 115 4.28 -19.69 -3.21
C PRO A 115 4.14 -18.64 -4.31
N HIS A 116 4.21 -19.09 -5.56
CA HIS A 116 3.98 -18.22 -6.71
C HIS A 116 2.49 -18.13 -7.02
N PHE A 117 1.95 -16.91 -7.07
CA PHE A 117 0.58 -16.62 -7.45
C PHE A 117 0.58 -16.00 -8.83
N ILE A 118 0.03 -16.69 -9.83
CA ILE A 118 0.12 -16.25 -11.22
C ILE A 118 -0.63 -14.93 -11.47
N TYR A 119 -1.75 -14.73 -10.77
CA TYR A 119 -2.57 -13.53 -10.88
C TYR A 119 -2.08 -12.43 -9.92
N HIS A 120 -1.33 -12.74 -8.88
CA HIS A 120 -0.79 -11.74 -7.95
C HIS A 120 0.71 -11.96 -7.73
N PRO A 121 1.57 -11.64 -8.71
CA PRO A 121 2.96 -12.06 -8.73
C PRO A 121 3.85 -11.50 -7.60
N ASP A 122 3.54 -10.31 -7.08
CA ASP A 122 4.29 -9.71 -5.96
C ASP A 122 3.35 -9.22 -4.84
N PRO A 123 2.74 -10.15 -4.09
CA PRO A 123 1.79 -9.85 -3.02
C PRO A 123 2.45 -9.19 -1.81
N LEU A 124 3.79 -9.25 -1.72
CA LEU A 124 4.52 -8.46 -0.74
C LEU A 124 4.47 -7.00 -1.17
N ALA A 125 4.91 -6.65 -2.39
CA ALA A 125 4.96 -5.26 -2.88
C ALA A 125 3.63 -4.52 -2.80
N THR A 126 2.51 -5.21 -3.02
CA THR A 126 1.15 -4.66 -2.95
C THR A 126 0.60 -4.55 -1.53
N GLY A 127 1.29 -5.11 -0.53
CA GLY A 127 0.87 -5.11 0.87
C GLY A 127 -0.14 -6.19 1.23
N SER A 128 -0.57 -7.04 0.30
CA SER A 128 -1.48 -8.17 0.59
C SER A 128 -0.85 -9.20 1.51
N PHE A 129 0.48 -9.34 1.47
CA PHE A 129 1.25 -10.00 2.50
C PHE A 129 2.16 -9.02 3.22
N VAL A 130 2.18 -9.13 4.54
CA VAL A 130 3.04 -8.34 5.42
C VAL A 130 3.94 -9.24 6.26
N GLU A 131 5.11 -8.71 6.58
CA GLU A 131 6.04 -9.32 7.52
C GLU A 131 5.74 -8.85 8.95
N GLY A 132 5.86 -9.75 9.92
CA GLY A 132 5.65 -9.43 11.32
C GLY A 132 6.20 -10.49 12.28
N GLU A 133 5.85 -10.32 13.55
CA GLU A 133 6.12 -11.35 14.56
C GLU A 133 5.50 -12.68 14.16
N ALA A 134 6.11 -13.79 14.60
CA ALA A 134 5.59 -15.11 14.30
C ALA A 134 4.17 -15.27 14.88
N LYS A 135 3.20 -15.59 14.02
CA LYS A 135 1.82 -15.89 14.41
C LYS A 135 1.44 -17.28 13.90
N LEU A 136 0.52 -17.94 14.59
CA LEU A 136 -0.03 -19.23 14.18
C LEU A 136 -1.06 -19.03 13.08
N CYS A 137 -0.88 -19.69 11.93
CA CYS A 137 -1.88 -19.69 10.87
C CYS A 137 -3.13 -20.45 11.32
N PRO A 138 -4.33 -19.84 11.33
CA PRO A 138 -5.54 -20.50 11.78
C PRO A 138 -5.95 -21.67 10.88
N SER A 139 -5.46 -21.73 9.63
CA SER A 139 -5.73 -22.85 8.73
C SER A 139 -4.92 -24.10 9.05
N CYS A 140 -3.58 -24.01 9.08
CA CYS A 140 -2.69 -25.17 9.25
C CYS A 140 -2.05 -25.31 10.64
N GLY A 141 -2.19 -24.32 11.53
CA GLY A 141 -1.59 -24.31 12.86
C GLY A 141 -0.08 -24.13 12.90
N LYS A 142 0.58 -23.81 11.77
CA LYS A 142 2.02 -23.55 11.71
C LYS A 142 2.31 -22.07 11.97
N GLU A 143 3.46 -21.79 12.58
CA GLU A 143 3.97 -20.44 12.72
C GLU A 143 4.42 -19.86 11.38
N SER A 144 4.16 -18.58 11.17
CA SER A 144 4.62 -17.82 10.01
C SER A 144 4.95 -16.38 10.41
N ASN A 145 6.02 -15.83 9.84
CA ASN A 145 6.36 -14.41 9.93
C ASN A 145 5.77 -13.59 8.77
N VAL A 146 5.16 -14.26 7.79
CA VAL A 146 4.46 -13.61 6.67
C VAL A 146 3.01 -14.04 6.70
N TYR A 147 2.10 -13.09 6.63
CA TYR A 147 0.67 -13.37 6.67
C TYR A 147 -0.15 -12.41 5.82
N TYR A 148 -1.33 -12.87 5.43
CA TYR A 148 -2.34 -12.10 4.71
C TYR A 148 -2.78 -10.90 5.55
N ALA A 149 -2.69 -9.72 4.96
CA ALA A 149 -2.97 -8.45 5.64
C ALA A 149 -4.45 -8.05 5.60
N LEU A 150 -5.20 -8.64 4.66
CA LEU A 150 -6.62 -8.39 4.45
C LEU A 150 -7.45 -9.48 5.12
N ILE A 151 -8.76 -9.27 5.18
CA ILE A 151 -9.71 -10.26 5.69
C ILE A 151 -10.33 -10.99 4.50
N PRO A 152 -10.33 -12.33 4.47
CA PRO A 152 -11.03 -13.05 3.42
C PRO A 152 -12.55 -12.90 3.58
N TYR A 153 -13.28 -13.02 2.47
CA TYR A 153 -14.73 -13.06 2.45
C TYR A 153 -15.22 -14.39 3.02
N SER A 154 -15.52 -14.41 4.31
CA SER A 154 -16.07 -15.55 5.04
C SER A 154 -16.98 -15.12 6.18
N ILE A 155 -17.74 -16.08 6.75
CA ILE A 155 -18.60 -15.82 7.93
C ILE A 155 -17.75 -15.44 9.15
N GLU A 156 -16.60 -16.09 9.31
CA GLU A 156 -15.66 -15.83 10.40
C GLU A 156 -14.68 -14.71 10.00
N ASN A 157 -14.28 -13.89 10.97
CA ASN A 157 -13.21 -12.92 10.77
C ASN A 157 -11.85 -13.62 10.99
N ILE A 158 -11.16 -13.92 9.90
CA ILE A 158 -9.92 -14.71 9.91
C ILE A 158 -8.71 -13.82 9.63
N GLU A 159 -7.79 -13.76 10.59
CA GLU A 159 -6.52 -13.05 10.46
C GLU A 159 -5.32 -14.02 10.40
N TYR A 160 -4.15 -13.51 9.99
CA TYR A 160 -2.87 -14.23 10.04
C TYR A 160 -2.78 -15.49 9.18
N LEU A 161 -3.54 -15.57 8.08
CA LEU A 161 -3.41 -16.67 7.11
C LEU A 161 -2.03 -16.68 6.46
N CYS A 162 -1.34 -17.82 6.51
CA CYS A 162 -0.03 -17.95 5.86
C CYS A 162 -0.18 -18.11 4.33
N PRO A 163 0.80 -17.62 3.55
CA PRO A 163 0.77 -17.69 2.08
C PRO A 163 0.54 -19.10 1.53
N MET A 164 1.07 -20.13 2.19
CA MET A 164 0.90 -21.51 1.74
C MET A 164 -0.56 -21.99 1.81
N CYS A 165 -1.28 -21.65 2.88
CA CYS A 165 -2.68 -22.07 3.01
C CYS A 165 -3.60 -21.38 2.00
N ILE A 166 -3.23 -20.18 1.54
CA ILE A 166 -3.93 -19.52 0.43
C ILE A 166 -3.59 -20.24 -0.87
N ALA A 167 -2.31 -20.36 -1.22
CA ALA A 167 -1.88 -20.93 -2.50
C ALA A 167 -2.35 -22.37 -2.76
N ASN A 168 -2.48 -23.20 -1.72
CA ASN A 168 -2.99 -24.57 -1.88
C ASN A 168 -4.51 -24.70 -1.70
N GLY A 169 -5.23 -23.60 -1.46
CA GLY A 169 -6.68 -23.56 -1.25
C GLY A 169 -7.16 -24.14 0.09
N GLN A 170 -6.25 -24.52 1.00
CA GLN A 170 -6.62 -25.07 2.30
C GLN A 170 -7.36 -24.06 3.16
N ALA A 171 -6.98 -22.78 3.12
CA ALA A 171 -7.66 -21.71 3.84
C ALA A 171 -9.09 -21.53 3.32
N ALA A 172 -9.26 -21.33 2.01
CA ALA A 172 -10.57 -21.21 1.37
C ALA A 172 -11.49 -22.37 1.71
N LYS A 173 -11.00 -23.61 1.55
CA LYS A 173 -11.80 -24.81 1.85
C LYS A 173 -12.18 -24.93 3.33
N LYS A 174 -11.29 -24.56 4.25
CA LYS A 174 -11.52 -24.72 5.69
C LYS A 174 -12.57 -23.73 6.21
N PHE A 175 -12.52 -22.50 5.70
CA PHE A 175 -13.32 -21.39 6.21
C PHE A 175 -14.49 -21.02 5.29
N ASP A 176 -14.69 -21.78 4.20
CA ASP A 176 -15.66 -21.45 3.14
C ASP A 176 -15.49 -20.01 2.67
N ALA A 177 -14.25 -19.70 2.28
CA ALA A 177 -13.77 -18.33 2.10
C ALA A 177 -13.29 -18.07 0.68
N GLU A 178 -13.51 -16.85 0.23
CA GLU A 178 -12.93 -16.29 -1.00
C GLU A 178 -12.05 -15.08 -0.66
N PHE A 179 -11.12 -14.76 -1.56
CA PHE A 179 -10.14 -13.68 -1.34
C PHE A 179 -10.34 -12.49 -2.26
N ILE A 180 -11.28 -12.59 -3.21
CA ILE A 180 -11.59 -11.56 -4.21
C ILE A 180 -13.09 -11.40 -4.24
N GLN A 181 -13.59 -10.16 -4.26
CA GLN A 181 -15.03 -9.89 -4.27
C GLN A 181 -15.67 -10.20 -5.63
N ASP A 182 -15.08 -9.72 -6.71
CA ASP A 182 -15.61 -9.89 -8.06
C ASP A 182 -14.52 -9.83 -9.13
N ALA A 183 -14.85 -10.31 -10.33
CA ALA A 183 -13.93 -10.32 -11.48
C ALA A 183 -14.66 -10.28 -12.82
N GLU A 184 -14.05 -9.63 -13.80
CA GLU A 184 -14.44 -9.74 -15.20
C GLU A 184 -14.17 -11.15 -15.72
N TRP A 185 -15.10 -11.72 -16.49
CA TRP A 185 -14.84 -12.93 -17.27
C TRP A 185 -15.29 -12.77 -18.72
N GLN A 186 -14.39 -13.10 -19.65
CA GLN A 186 -14.67 -13.11 -21.08
C GLN A 186 -14.57 -14.54 -21.63
N GLY A 187 -15.69 -15.11 -22.04
CA GLY A 187 -15.75 -16.42 -22.69
C GLY A 187 -16.51 -17.47 -21.89
N GLU A 188 -16.22 -18.75 -22.17
CA GLU A 188 -16.80 -19.87 -21.44
C GLU A 188 -16.21 -19.95 -20.03
N LEU A 189 -17.05 -20.30 -19.06
CA LEU A 189 -16.64 -20.44 -17.66
C LEU A 189 -15.53 -21.48 -17.51
N ASP A 190 -14.44 -21.11 -16.84
CA ASP A 190 -13.34 -22.02 -16.48
C ASP A 190 -13.30 -22.19 -14.95
N PRO A 191 -13.85 -23.31 -14.42
CA PRO A 191 -13.89 -23.54 -12.97
C PRO A 191 -12.50 -23.63 -12.32
N GLU A 192 -11.48 -24.09 -13.05
CA GLU A 192 -10.13 -24.22 -12.49
C GLU A 192 -9.49 -22.84 -12.31
N LYS A 193 -9.68 -21.94 -13.29
CA LYS A 193 -9.20 -20.55 -13.19
C LYS A 193 -9.96 -19.76 -12.14
N ASN A 194 -11.28 -19.96 -12.02
CA ASN A 194 -12.07 -19.34 -10.96
C ASN A 194 -11.58 -19.81 -9.58
N GLN A 195 -11.38 -21.12 -9.40
CA GLN A 195 -10.83 -21.63 -8.15
C GLN A 195 -9.45 -21.04 -7.84
N LEU A 196 -8.58 -20.94 -8.85
CA LEU A 196 -7.24 -20.38 -8.69
C LEU A 196 -7.27 -18.89 -8.32
N LEU A 197 -8.18 -18.12 -8.90
CA LEU A 197 -8.38 -16.72 -8.55
C LEU A 197 -9.00 -16.62 -7.15
N PHE A 198 -10.29 -16.95 -7.01
CA PHE A 198 -11.10 -16.64 -5.83
C PHE A 198 -10.65 -17.37 -4.56
N CYS A 199 -10.08 -18.58 -4.68
CA CYS A 199 -9.74 -19.41 -3.52
C CYS A 199 -8.24 -19.59 -3.28
N GLN A 200 -7.39 -19.24 -4.25
CA GLN A 200 -5.95 -19.53 -4.18
C GLN A 200 -5.06 -18.33 -4.50
N THR A 201 -5.62 -17.17 -4.83
CA THR A 201 -4.90 -15.92 -5.03
C THR A 201 -5.23 -14.95 -3.90
N PRO A 202 -4.24 -14.28 -3.27
CA PRO A 202 -4.53 -13.24 -2.29
C PRO A 202 -5.18 -12.02 -2.99
N GLY A 203 -6.20 -11.44 -2.36
CA GLY A 203 -6.83 -10.20 -2.76
C GLY A 203 -5.91 -8.98 -2.61
N TYR A 204 -6.47 -7.78 -2.80
CA TYR A 204 -5.76 -6.52 -2.68
C TYR A 204 -6.65 -5.46 -2.02
N SER A 205 -6.04 -4.49 -1.33
CA SER A 205 -6.82 -3.43 -0.69
C SER A 205 -7.44 -2.51 -1.73
N SER A 206 -8.74 -2.22 -1.60
CA SER A 206 -9.50 -1.31 -2.45
C SER A 206 -10.55 -0.52 -1.66
N TRP A 207 -11.20 0.47 -2.28
CA TRP A 207 -12.25 1.29 -1.64
C TRP A 207 -13.62 0.59 -1.66
N GLN A 208 -14.10 0.17 -2.83
CA GLN A 208 -15.43 -0.45 -3.03
C GLN A 208 -15.38 -1.99 -3.15
N GLY A 209 -14.19 -2.59 -3.06
CA GLY A 209 -13.95 -4.04 -3.12
C GLY A 209 -13.14 -4.46 -4.36
N GLU A 210 -12.47 -5.62 -4.29
CA GLU A 210 -11.61 -6.07 -5.39
C GLU A 210 -12.42 -6.38 -6.66
N TYR A 211 -11.94 -5.88 -7.79
CA TYR A 211 -12.49 -6.16 -9.11
C TYR A 211 -11.38 -6.61 -10.06
N TRP A 212 -11.30 -7.92 -10.31
CA TRP A 212 -10.20 -8.50 -11.08
C TRP A 212 -10.44 -8.45 -12.59
N LEU A 213 -9.48 -7.93 -13.35
CA LEU A 213 -9.62 -7.82 -14.81
C LEU A 213 -9.22 -9.10 -15.55
N SER A 214 -9.84 -9.36 -16.70
CA SER A 214 -9.47 -10.46 -17.61
C SER A 214 -9.09 -9.99 -19.01
N CYS A 215 -8.32 -10.80 -19.71
CA CYS A 215 -7.91 -10.58 -21.10
C CYS A 215 -7.44 -11.89 -21.72
N CYS A 216 -7.77 -12.13 -22.99
CA CYS A 216 -7.39 -13.36 -23.71
C CYS A 216 -7.91 -14.65 -23.03
N GLN A 217 -9.16 -14.62 -22.53
CA GLN A 217 -9.81 -15.76 -21.85
C GLN A 217 -9.05 -16.21 -20.59
N ASP A 218 -8.40 -15.26 -19.90
CA ASP A 218 -7.64 -15.50 -18.69
C ASP A 218 -7.67 -14.29 -17.77
N TYR A 219 -7.46 -14.51 -16.47
CA TYR A 219 -7.31 -13.39 -15.54
C TYR A 219 -5.95 -12.73 -15.70
N CYS A 220 -5.92 -11.40 -15.52
CA CYS A 220 -4.69 -10.63 -15.60
C CYS A 220 -3.89 -10.75 -14.28
N ALA A 221 -2.59 -10.46 -14.36
CA ALA A 221 -1.75 -10.28 -13.19
C ALA A 221 -1.94 -8.88 -12.60
N TYR A 222 -2.37 -8.77 -11.34
CA TYR A 222 -2.40 -7.54 -10.57
C TYR A 222 -0.98 -7.11 -10.16
N LEU A 223 -0.65 -5.84 -10.38
CA LEU A 223 0.69 -5.28 -10.20
C LEU A 223 0.77 -4.21 -9.11
N GLY A 224 -0.37 -3.82 -8.52
CA GLY A 224 -0.43 -2.78 -7.49
C GLY A 224 -1.21 -1.54 -7.92
N THR A 225 -1.28 -0.59 -6.99
CA THR A 225 -1.92 0.70 -7.18
C THR A 225 -1.07 1.65 -8.02
N VAL A 226 -1.72 2.49 -8.82
CA VAL A 226 -1.12 3.47 -9.72
C VAL A 226 -1.94 4.75 -9.77
N GLY A 227 -1.25 5.88 -9.95
CA GLY A 227 -1.79 7.14 -10.39
C GLY A 227 -1.31 7.50 -11.79
N THR A 228 -1.73 8.65 -12.29
CA THR A 228 -1.30 9.17 -13.59
C THR A 228 0.23 9.31 -13.68
N ARG A 229 0.87 9.69 -12.56
CA ARG A 229 2.33 9.79 -12.46
C ARG A 229 3.02 8.46 -12.73
N GLU A 230 2.60 7.38 -12.05
CA GLU A 230 3.18 6.05 -12.22
C GLU A 230 2.99 5.52 -13.65
N LEU A 231 1.81 5.74 -14.23
CA LEU A 231 1.53 5.35 -15.62
C LEU A 231 2.44 6.09 -16.62
N LYS A 232 2.72 7.38 -16.38
CA LYS A 232 3.64 8.20 -17.19
C LYS A 232 5.09 7.73 -17.04
N ASP A 233 5.53 7.46 -15.82
CA ASP A 233 6.88 6.92 -15.55
C ASP A 233 7.11 5.56 -16.20
N MET A 234 6.05 4.75 -16.32
CA MET A 234 6.07 3.46 -17.02
C MET A 234 5.95 3.60 -18.54
N GLY A 235 5.61 4.77 -19.06
CA GLY A 235 5.41 5.02 -20.50
C GLY A 235 4.16 4.37 -21.09
N ILE A 236 3.16 4.07 -20.26
CA ILE A 236 1.92 3.36 -20.68
C ILE A 236 0.65 4.21 -20.52
N ALA A 237 0.76 5.43 -19.98
CA ALA A 237 -0.39 6.28 -19.66
C ALA A 237 -1.36 6.48 -20.83
N GLU A 238 -0.88 6.90 -22.00
CA GLU A 238 -1.73 7.19 -23.16
C GLU A 238 -2.59 5.99 -23.57
N GLN A 239 -1.98 4.80 -23.68
CA GLN A 239 -2.68 3.58 -24.07
C GLN A 239 -3.69 3.13 -23.00
N VAL A 240 -3.27 3.10 -21.74
CA VAL A 240 -4.07 2.58 -20.63
C VAL A 240 -5.27 3.48 -20.32
N LEU A 241 -5.08 4.80 -20.34
CA LEU A 241 -6.14 5.76 -20.04
C LEU A 241 -7.17 5.79 -21.18
N ALA A 242 -6.73 5.78 -22.44
CA ALA A 242 -7.65 5.73 -23.58
C ALA A 242 -8.48 4.43 -23.60
N ASP A 243 -7.86 3.29 -23.28
CA ASP A 243 -8.57 2.00 -23.16
C ASP A 243 -9.61 2.02 -22.02
N TYR A 244 -9.32 2.71 -20.91
CA TYR A 244 -10.22 2.81 -19.77
C TYR A 244 -11.39 3.78 -20.04
N GLU A 245 -11.12 4.95 -20.60
CA GLU A 245 -12.16 5.92 -20.98
C GLU A 245 -13.16 5.35 -21.99
N ALA A 246 -12.70 4.45 -22.88
CA ALA A 246 -13.57 3.74 -23.82
C ALA A 246 -14.60 2.82 -23.14
N ARG A 247 -14.45 2.53 -21.84
CA ARG A 247 -15.43 1.77 -21.04
C ARG A 247 -16.60 2.64 -20.54
N GLU A 248 -16.50 3.97 -20.66
CA GLU A 248 -17.52 4.94 -20.25
C GLU A 248 -17.90 4.89 -18.74
N GLU A 249 -17.00 4.42 -17.88
CA GLU A 249 -17.21 4.35 -16.42
C GLU A 249 -16.92 5.69 -15.71
N TYR A 250 -15.65 6.14 -15.77
CA TYR A 250 -15.22 7.45 -15.29
C TYR A 250 -14.60 8.25 -16.45
N GLN A 251 -15.04 9.50 -16.59
CA GLN A 251 -14.49 10.44 -17.58
C GLN A 251 -13.37 11.27 -16.96
N GLU A 252 -12.39 11.67 -17.77
CA GLU A 252 -11.30 12.58 -17.37
C GLU A 252 -10.47 12.04 -16.18
N VAL A 253 -10.32 10.70 -16.11
CA VAL A 253 -9.61 10.04 -14.98
C VAL A 253 -8.16 10.47 -14.84
N GLU A 254 -7.51 10.91 -15.94
CA GLU A 254 -6.11 11.32 -15.92
C GLU A 254 -5.84 12.43 -14.89
N ASP A 255 -6.76 13.37 -14.72
CA ASP A 255 -6.56 14.53 -13.85
C ASP A 255 -6.71 14.22 -12.36
N TYR A 256 -7.33 13.08 -12.04
CA TYR A 256 -7.71 12.73 -10.67
C TYR A 256 -7.04 11.46 -10.14
N LEU A 257 -6.41 10.65 -11.00
CA LEU A 257 -5.81 9.38 -10.60
C LEU A 257 -4.54 9.59 -9.76
N ILE A 258 -4.66 9.33 -8.46
CA ILE A 258 -3.58 9.43 -7.48
C ILE A 258 -3.36 8.05 -6.87
N LYS A 259 -2.13 7.55 -6.92
CA LYS A 259 -1.76 6.30 -6.27
C LYS A 259 -2.09 6.37 -4.77
N ASP A 260 -2.84 5.38 -4.29
CA ASP A 260 -3.32 5.27 -2.89
C ASP A 260 -4.17 6.48 -2.44
N GLY A 261 -4.73 7.24 -3.40
CA GLY A 261 -5.55 8.42 -3.17
C GLY A 261 -7.06 8.13 -3.21
N PRO A 262 -7.90 9.19 -3.14
CA PRO A 262 -9.35 9.07 -3.13
C PRO A 262 -9.93 8.59 -4.47
N ILE A 263 -9.17 8.74 -5.56
CA ILE A 263 -9.43 8.10 -6.85
C ILE A 263 -8.14 7.40 -7.24
N CYS A 264 -8.15 6.06 -7.21
CA CYS A 264 -6.97 5.23 -7.33
C CYS A 264 -7.12 4.21 -8.46
N GLY A 265 -6.05 3.96 -9.21
CA GLY A 265 -6.01 2.94 -10.25
C GLY A 265 -5.38 1.64 -9.74
N TYR A 266 -5.90 0.50 -10.16
CA TYR A 266 -5.34 -0.83 -9.92
C TYR A 266 -4.82 -1.37 -11.24
N LEU A 267 -3.50 -1.54 -11.34
CA LEU A 267 -2.85 -1.94 -12.60
C LEU A 267 -2.86 -3.46 -12.77
N PHE A 268 -3.29 -3.90 -13.94
CA PHE A 268 -3.29 -5.29 -14.35
C PHE A 268 -2.49 -5.47 -15.64
N ARG A 269 -1.91 -6.66 -15.83
CA ARG A 269 -1.23 -7.05 -17.06
C ARG A 269 -1.69 -8.41 -17.54
N CYS A 270 -2.13 -8.50 -18.79
CA CYS A 270 -2.50 -9.78 -19.39
C CYS A 270 -1.30 -10.73 -19.42
N LEU A 271 -1.53 -11.98 -19.02
CA LEU A 271 -0.49 -13.04 -19.02
C LEU A 271 -0.06 -13.44 -20.44
N HIS A 272 -0.92 -13.22 -21.44
CA HIS A 272 -0.72 -13.66 -22.83
C HIS A 272 -0.17 -12.55 -23.72
N CYS A 273 -0.92 -11.45 -23.87
CA CYS A 273 -0.54 -10.35 -24.76
C CYS A 273 0.32 -9.27 -24.10
N GLN A 274 0.54 -9.36 -22.78
CA GLN A 274 1.28 -8.38 -21.97
C GLN A 274 0.70 -6.95 -21.98
N LYS A 275 -0.51 -6.76 -22.51
CA LYS A 275 -1.23 -5.49 -22.48
C LYS A 275 -1.55 -5.10 -21.05
N TYR A 276 -1.33 -3.83 -20.71
CA TYR A 276 -1.71 -3.25 -19.44
C TYR A 276 -3.17 -2.75 -19.48
N GLN A 277 -3.87 -2.92 -18.37
CA GLN A 277 -5.23 -2.44 -18.14
C GLN A 277 -5.32 -1.88 -16.72
N ILE A 278 -6.28 -0.99 -16.47
CA ILE A 278 -6.55 -0.46 -15.13
C ILE A 278 -8.01 -0.65 -14.76
N TRP A 279 -8.24 -0.83 -13.46
CA TRP A 279 -9.53 -0.60 -12.82
C TRP A 279 -9.42 0.68 -11.99
N VAL A 280 -10.44 1.53 -11.96
CA VAL A 280 -10.45 2.75 -11.15
C VAL A 280 -11.52 2.63 -10.07
N ASP A 281 -11.14 2.99 -8.85
CA ASP A 281 -12.01 2.96 -7.68
C ASP A 281 -11.89 4.26 -6.88
N ALA A 282 -12.94 4.59 -6.13
CA ALA A 282 -13.01 5.81 -5.34
C ALA A 282 -13.54 5.57 -3.91
N ASP A 283 -13.01 6.35 -2.96
CA ASP A 283 -13.44 6.38 -1.54
C ASP A 283 -14.88 6.92 -1.38
#